data_AF-A0A535LUS2-F1
#
_entry.id   AF-A0A535LUS2-F1
#
_cell.length_a   1.000
_cell.length_b   1.000
_cell.length_c   1.000
_cell.angle_alpha   90.00
_cell.angle_beta   90.00
_cell.angle_gamma   90.00
#
_symmetry.space_group_name_H-M   'P 1'
#
loop_
_entity.id
_entity.type
_entity.pdbx_description
1 polymer ?
#
loop_
_entity_poly.entity_id
_entity_poly.type
_entity_poly.pdbx_seq_one_letter_code
_entity_poly.pdbx_strand_id
1 'polypeptide(L)'
;MWSVHSAVMDHLPPQFADDLAQVLEPSHREAAAGIIEAASKLDDDGLRKFLELLAQRVRESAAPVTHTELQDFLSASTRRPHGA
;
A
#
# COMPACT_ATOMS: atom_id res chain seq x y z
N MET A 1 32.65 -0.45 -15.12
CA MET A 1 32.23 -1.75 -14.57
C MET A 1 31.38 -1.45 -13.36
N TRP A 2 30.08 -1.76 -13.44
CA TRP A 2 29.07 -1.49 -12.40
C TRP A 2 29.43 -2.16 -11.08
N SER A 3 29.14 -1.47 -9.97
CA SER A 3 28.81 -2.14 -8.72
C SER A 3 27.73 -1.33 -7.99
N VAL A 4 26.50 -1.49 -8.45
CA VAL A 4 25.27 -1.02 -7.78
C VAL A 4 24.60 -2.19 -7.09
N HIS A 5 25.30 -2.85 -6.18
CA HIS A 5 24.70 -3.90 -5.35
C HIS A 5 25.36 -3.89 -3.97
N SER A 6 24.92 -2.97 -3.12
CA SER A 6 25.06 -3.16 -1.68
C SER A 6 23.89 -2.48 -0.96
N ALA A 7 22.94 -3.33 -0.58
CA ALA A 7 22.07 -3.16 0.56
C ALA A 7 21.30 -1.82 0.63
N VAL A 8 20.22 -1.74 -0.15
CA VAL A 8 18.95 -1.19 0.38
C VAL A 8 18.58 -2.04 1.60
N MET A 9 19.20 -1.72 2.73
CA MET A 9 18.60 -1.92 4.04
C MET A 9 17.57 -0.80 4.12
N ASP A 10 16.35 -1.19 3.79
CA ASP A 10 15.17 -0.40 3.45
C ASP A 10 14.79 0.61 4.54
N HIS A 11 15.53 1.70 4.63
CA HIS A 11 15.10 2.85 5.39
C HIS A 11 14.05 3.55 4.54
N LEU A 12 12.78 3.24 4.82
CA LEU A 12 11.66 4.05 4.40
C LEU A 12 12.04 5.53 4.60
N PRO A 13 11.78 6.42 3.61
CA PRO A 13 12.14 7.82 3.74
C PRO A 13 11.58 8.38 5.06
N PRO A 14 12.29 9.29 5.74
CA PRO A 14 11.85 9.80 7.05
C PRO A 14 10.46 10.45 6.99
N GLN A 15 10.07 10.96 5.83
CA GLN A 15 8.74 11.51 5.55
C GLN A 15 7.70 10.47 5.09
N PHE A 16 8.05 9.19 4.90
CA PHE A 16 7.15 8.18 4.33
C PHE A 16 5.82 8.08 5.06
N ALA A 17 5.86 8.06 6.40
CA ALA A 17 4.65 8.00 7.20
C ALA A 17 3.79 9.26 7.07
N ASP A 18 4.43 10.42 6.85
CA ASP A 18 3.74 11.71 6.68
C ASP A 18 3.15 11.82 5.27
N ASP A 19 3.92 11.49 4.23
CA ASP A 19 3.47 11.40 2.84
C ASP A 19 2.32 10.41 2.67
N LEU A 20 2.46 9.20 3.23
CA LEU A 20 1.41 8.19 3.21
C LEU A 20 0.15 8.73 3.88
N ALA A 21 0.30 9.48 4.97
CA ALA A 21 -0.83 9.97 5.71
C ALA A 21 -1.42 11.29 5.18
N GLN A 22 -0.78 11.94 4.20
CA GLN A 22 -1.38 12.95 3.34
C GLN A 22 -2.15 12.32 2.18
N VAL A 23 -1.68 11.18 1.68
CA VAL A 23 -2.39 10.37 0.67
C VAL A 23 -3.66 9.76 1.25
N LEU A 24 -3.67 9.44 2.54
CA LEU A 24 -4.84 8.89 3.24
C LEU A 24 -5.79 9.99 3.70
N GLU A 25 -7.09 9.69 3.70
CA GLU A 25 -8.09 10.60 4.25
C GLU A 25 -7.86 10.85 5.75
N PRO A 26 -7.66 12.11 6.19
CA PRO A 26 -7.24 12.43 7.56
C PRO A 26 -8.29 12.04 8.61
N SER A 27 -9.57 12.05 8.25
CA SER A 27 -10.68 11.64 9.12
C SER A 27 -10.66 10.15 9.47
N HIS A 28 -9.97 9.32 8.67
CA HIS A 28 -9.97 7.86 8.80
C HIS A 28 -8.57 7.28 9.02
N ARG A 29 -7.62 8.08 9.54
CA ARG A 29 -6.23 7.68 9.76
C ARG A 29 -6.09 6.39 10.58
N GLU A 30 -6.86 6.25 11.67
CA GLU A 30 -6.82 5.06 12.53
C GLU A 30 -7.34 3.81 11.81
N ALA A 31 -8.43 3.95 11.05
CA ALA A 31 -9.01 2.86 10.29
C ALA A 31 -8.08 2.43 9.13
N ALA A 32 -7.43 3.39 8.47
CA ALA A 32 -6.43 3.13 7.44
C ALA A 32 -5.20 2.40 8.00
N ALA A 33 -4.73 2.77 9.20
CA ALA A 33 -3.64 2.06 9.87
C ALA A 33 -3.99 0.59 10.13
N GLY A 34 -5.22 0.29 10.54
CA GLY A 34 -5.69 -1.09 10.70
C GLY A 34 -5.68 -1.89 9.39
N ILE A 35 -6.03 -1.28 8.27
CA ILE A 35 -5.98 -1.93 6.95
C ILE A 35 -4.53 -2.17 6.50
N ILE A 36 -3.63 -1.21 6.71
CA ILE A 36 -2.22 -1.37 6.37
C ILE A 36 -1.58 -2.49 7.20
N GLU A 37 -1.92 -2.58 8.49
CA GLU A 37 -1.48 -3.69 9.35
C GLU A 37 -2.06 -5.04 8.89
N ALA A 38 -3.30 -5.06 8.43
CA ALA A 38 -3.89 -6.26 7.83
C ALA A 38 -3.19 -6.64 6.52
N ALA A 39 -2.87 -5.66 5.68
CA ALA A 39 -2.15 -5.86 4.42
C ALA A 39 -0.73 -6.40 4.66
N SER A 40 -0.03 -5.95 5.71
CA SER A 40 1.31 -6.46 6.05
C SER A 40 1.31 -7.93 6.51
N LYS A 41 0.14 -8.50 6.82
CA LYS A 41 -0.04 -9.92 7.16
C LYS A 41 -0.35 -10.80 5.93
N LEU A 42 -0.48 -10.21 4.75
CA LEU A 42 -0.66 -10.96 3.50
C LEU A 42 0.64 -11.65 3.07
N ASP A 43 0.50 -12.70 2.27
CA ASP A 43 1.63 -13.27 1.52
C ASP A 43 2.22 -12.23 0.55
N ASP A 44 3.48 -12.39 0.15
CA ASP A 44 4.22 -11.45 -0.70
C ASP A 44 3.47 -11.06 -1.99
N ASP A 45 2.75 -12.00 -2.62
CA ASP A 45 1.96 -11.75 -3.83
C ASP A 45 0.72 -10.88 -3.53
N GLY A 46 0.05 -11.14 -2.41
CA GLY A 46 -1.10 -10.35 -1.95
C GLY A 46 -0.67 -8.95 -1.53
N LEU A 47 0.43 -8.81 -0.77
CA LEU A 47 0.96 -7.51 -0.39
C LEU A 47 1.41 -6.71 -1.61
N ARG A 48 2.09 -7.35 -2.58
CA ARG A 48 2.49 -6.70 -3.84
C ARG A 48 1.27 -6.15 -4.56
N LYS A 49 0.22 -6.95 -4.73
CA LYS A 49 -1.00 -6.54 -5.42
C LYS A 49 -1.72 -5.39 -4.71
N PHE A 50 -1.74 -5.40 -3.38
CA PHE A 50 -2.27 -4.30 -2.58
C PHE A 50 -1.54 -2.98 -2.87
N LEU A 51 -0.21 -3.02 -2.85
CA LEU A 51 0.62 -1.85 -3.13
C LEU A 51 0.50 -1.36 -4.57
N GLU A 52 0.34 -2.27 -5.54
CA GLU A 52 0.10 -1.91 -6.95
C GLU A 52 -1.21 -1.15 -7.13
N LEU A 53 -2.30 -1.63 -6.51
CA LEU A 53 -3.62 -0.96 -6.56
C LEU A 53 -3.57 0.42 -5.90
N LEU A 54 -2.91 0.52 -4.74
CA LEU A 54 -2.73 1.79 -4.06
C LEU A 54 -1.93 2.79 -4.91
N ALA A 55 -0.80 2.34 -5.48
CA ALA A 55 0.05 3.18 -6.33
C ALA A 55 -0.67 3.62 -7.60
N GLN A 56 -1.46 2.73 -8.22
CA GLN A 56 -2.30 3.07 -9.36
C GLN A 56 -3.31 4.15 -8.97
N ARG A 57 -4.01 3.97 -7.85
CA ARG A 57 -5.00 4.94 -7.38
C ARG A 57 -4.40 6.33 -7.16
N VAL A 58 -3.23 6.41 -6.53
CA VAL A 58 -2.51 7.67 -6.27
C VAL A 58 -2.07 8.35 -7.57
N ARG A 59 -1.76 7.58 -8.63
CA ARG A 59 -1.42 8.14 -9.95
C ARG A 59 -2.65 8.64 -10.70
N GLU A 60 -3.77 7.95 -10.59
CA GLU A 60 -5.01 8.28 -11.31
C GLU A 60 -5.79 9.43 -10.65
N SER A 61 -5.58 9.68 -9.35
CA SER A 61 -6.28 10.73 -8.63
C SER A 61 -5.44 11.36 -7.53
N ALA A 62 -5.43 12.69 -7.51
CA ALA A 62 -4.83 13.48 -6.43
C ALA A 62 -5.73 13.60 -5.19
N ALA A 63 -6.93 13.00 -5.22
CA ALA A 63 -7.82 12.96 -4.07
C ALA A 63 -7.29 11.96 -3.02
N PRO A 64 -7.48 12.23 -1.72
CA PRO A 64 -7.08 11.31 -0.67
C PRO A 64 -7.80 9.96 -0.81
N VAL A 65 -7.07 8.88 -0.58
CA VAL A 65 -7.60 7.52 -0.59
C VAL A 65 -8.44 7.32 0.66
N THR A 66 -9.69 6.92 0.45
CA THR A 66 -10.64 6.69 1.54
C THR A 66 -10.44 5.32 2.18
N HIS A 67 -10.93 5.15 3.41
CA HIS A 67 -10.96 3.85 4.09
C HIS A 67 -11.65 2.77 3.24
N THR A 68 -12.76 3.11 2.59
CA THR A 68 -13.52 2.18 1.75
C THR A 68 -12.69 1.68 0.57
N GLU A 69 -11.90 2.55 -0.05
CA GLU A 69 -11.02 2.17 -1.16
C GLU A 69 -9.87 1.26 -0.70
N LEU A 70 -9.24 1.59 0.44
CA LEU A 70 -8.23 0.71 1.04
C LEU A 70 -8.79 -0.68 1.35
N GLN A 71 -10.02 -0.76 1.85
CA GLN A 71 -10.68 -2.02 2.15
C GLN A 71 -10.99 -2.81 0.87
N ASP A 72 -11.35 -2.13 -0.22
CA ASP A 72 -11.53 -2.74 -1.53
C ASP A 72 -10.21 -3.29 -2.08
N PHE A 73 -9.11 -2.53 -1.95
CA PHE A 73 -7.77 -2.99 -2.35
C PHE A 73 -7.36 -4.24 -1.57
N LEU A 74 -7.57 -4.26 -0.25
CA LEU A 74 -7.29 -5.44 0.59
C LEU A 74 -8.11 -6.66 0.14
N SER A 75 -9.40 -6.44 -0.17
CA SER A 75 -10.30 -7.49 -0.64
C SER A 75 -9.96 -8.01 -2.05
N ALA A 76 -9.45 -7.15 -2.93
CA ALA A 76 -8.98 -7.52 -4.26
C ALA A 76 -7.63 -8.28 -4.21
N SER A 77 -6.80 -7.98 -3.20
CA SER A 77 -5.48 -8.58 -3.01
C SER A 77 -5.53 -9.96 -2.35
N THR A 78 -6.56 -10.20 -1.54
CA THR A 78 -6.85 -11.51 -0.92
C THR A 78 -7.63 -12.45 -1.83
N ARG A 79 -8.30 -11.92 -2.86
CA ARG A 79 -8.93 -12.72 -3.90
C ARG A 79 -7.86 -13.38 -4.75
N ARG A 80 -7.43 -14.57 -4.31
CA ARG A 80 -6.75 -15.54 -5.17
C ARG A 80 -7.63 -15.72 -6.41
N PRO A 81 -7.11 -15.60 -7.65
CA PRO A 81 -7.87 -16.00 -8.82
C PRO A 81 -8.26 -17.46 -8.62
N HIS A 82 -9.54 -17.70 -8.33
CA HIS A 82 -10.08 -19.03 -8.19
C HIS A 82 -10.19 -19.64 -9.59
N GLY A 83 -9.13 -20.33 -10.00
CA GLY A 83 -9.08 -21.11 -11.24
C GLY A 83 -8.57 -20.33 -12.46
N ALA A 84 -7.36 -20.66 -12.88
CA ALA A 84 -6.97 -20.71 -14.28
C ALA A 84 -6.35 -22.09 -14.52
#